data_AF-A0A524P3S4-F1
#
_entry.id   AF-A0A524P3S4-F1
#
_cell.length_a   1.000
_cell.length_b   1.000
_cell.length_c   1.000
_cell.angle_alpha   90.00
_cell.angle_beta   90.00
_cell.angle_gamma   90.00
#
_symmetry.space_group_name_H-M   'P 1'
#
loop_
_entity.id
_entity.type
_entity.pdbx_description
1 polymer ?
#
loop_
_entity_poly.entity_id
_entity_poly.type
_entity_poly.pdbx_seq_one_letter_code
_entity_poly.pdbx_strand_id
1 'polypeptide(L)'
;MPPDTLLNVNVPEGPKPAGYAVTRMGKRRYGDAIVEKTDPRGRKYYWIGGDELAFSNEPGTDFAAIRNGLISVTPLHLDLTNYEAMAGLDTLAVQWT
;
A
#
# COMPACT_ATOMS: atom_id res chain seq x y z
N MET A 1 -6.12 11.78 -19.07
CA MET A 1 -6.13 10.62 -18.16
C MET A 1 -7.50 9.94 -18.27
N PRO A 2 -7.61 8.63 -18.04
CA PRO A 2 -8.92 7.98 -17.95
C PRO A 2 -9.81 8.67 -16.90
N PRO A 3 -11.15 8.63 -17.04
CA PRO A 3 -12.05 9.06 -15.98
C PRO A 3 -11.79 8.26 -14.69
N ASP A 4 -12.23 8.82 -13.56
CA ASP A 4 -12.15 8.17 -12.24
C ASP A 4 -10.73 7.72 -11.82
N THR A 5 -9.73 8.48 -12.25
CA THR A 5 -8.32 8.28 -11.86
C THR A 5 -7.90 9.28 -10.78
N LEU A 6 -7.47 8.77 -9.63
CA LEU A 6 -6.83 9.55 -8.56
C LEU A 6 -5.31 9.50 -8.72
N LEU A 7 -4.60 10.61 -8.45
CA LEU A 7 -3.14 10.59 -8.35
C LEU A 7 -2.70 10.54 -6.89
N ASN A 8 -1.97 9.49 -6.54
CA ASN A 8 -1.19 9.45 -5.31
C ASN A 8 0.24 9.93 -5.59
N VAL A 9 0.65 11.01 -4.95
CA VAL A 9 1.95 11.65 -5.17
C VAL A 9 2.74 11.65 -3.88
N ASN A 10 3.97 11.11 -3.92
CA ASN A 10 4.92 11.19 -2.81
C ASN A 10 6.16 11.97 -3.26
N VAL A 11 6.65 12.87 -2.41
CA VAL A 11 7.84 13.69 -2.67
C VAL A 11 8.94 13.27 -1.70
N PRO A 12 10.17 12.96 -2.18
CA PRO A 12 11.27 12.59 -1.31
C PRO A 12 11.75 13.79 -0.49
N GLU A 13 12.35 13.52 0.67
CA GLU A 13 12.97 14.55 1.48
C GLU A 13 14.16 15.22 0.77
N GLY A 14 14.44 16.47 1.11
CA GLY A 14 15.57 17.24 0.58
C GLY A 14 15.17 18.41 -0.31
N PRO A 15 16.15 19.25 -0.72
CA PRO A 15 15.87 20.54 -1.35
C PRO A 15 15.42 20.43 -2.82
N LYS A 16 15.81 19.36 -3.53
CA LYS A 16 15.45 19.15 -4.94
C LYS A 16 15.37 17.67 -5.29
N PRO A 17 14.20 17.17 -5.73
CA PRO A 17 14.08 15.82 -6.27
C PRO A 17 14.91 15.64 -7.55
N ALA A 18 15.45 14.44 -7.77
CA ALA A 18 16.22 14.10 -8.96
C ALA A 18 15.37 14.03 -10.24
N GLY A 19 14.05 14.00 -10.09
CA GLY A 19 13.07 13.88 -11.17
C GLY A 19 11.76 13.32 -10.63
N TYR A 20 10.97 12.73 -11.52
CA TYR A 20 9.76 11.99 -11.16
C TYR A 20 9.73 10.64 -11.89
N ALA A 21 8.97 9.70 -11.33
CA ALA A 21 8.67 8.42 -11.96
C ALA A 21 7.17 8.14 -11.84
N VAL A 22 6.59 7.61 -12.92
CA VAL A 22 5.27 6.98 -12.86
C VAL A 22 5.45 5.61 -12.21
N THR A 23 4.70 5.35 -11.15
CA THR A 23 4.89 4.18 -10.29
C THR A 23 3.60 3.38 -10.16
N ARG A 24 3.75 2.12 -9.73
CA ARG A 24 2.63 1.31 -9.19
C ARG A 24 2.65 1.34 -7.66
N MET A 25 1.51 1.04 -7.05
CA MET A 25 1.40 0.89 -5.60
C MET A 25 2.34 -0.22 -5.10
N GLY A 26 3.24 0.13 -4.17
CA GLY A 26 4.07 -0.85 -3.47
C GLY A 26 3.28 -1.61 -2.40
N LYS A 27 3.77 -2.80 -2.04
CA LYS A 27 3.18 -3.61 -0.96
C LYS A 27 3.99 -3.49 0.32
N ARG A 28 3.31 -3.29 1.44
CA ARG A 28 3.91 -3.33 2.77
C ARG A 28 3.88 -4.76 3.29
N ARG A 29 5.03 -5.26 3.78
CA ARG A 29 5.07 -6.49 4.58
C ARG A 29 5.12 -6.07 6.05
N TYR A 30 4.04 -6.35 6.76
CA TYR A 30 4.00 -6.20 8.21
C TYR A 30 4.56 -7.49 8.81
N GLY A 31 5.70 -7.39 9.51
CA GLY A 31 6.25 -8.49 10.32
C GLY A 31 5.50 -8.65 11.64
N ASP A 32 6.17 -9.22 12.65
CA ASP A 32 5.67 -9.35 14.03
C ASP A 32 5.64 -7.98 14.73
N ALA A 33 4.75 -7.11 14.26
CA ALA A 33 4.63 -5.73 14.72
C ALA A 33 3.73 -5.58 15.95
N ILE A 34 3.45 -6.66 16.71
CA ILE A 34 2.59 -6.59 17.89
C ILE A 34 3.43 -6.68 19.15
N VAL A 35 3.52 -5.59 19.90
CA VAL A 35 4.21 -5.53 21.19
C VAL A 35 3.17 -5.53 22.32
N GLU A 36 3.12 -6.61 23.10
CA GLU A 36 2.32 -6.68 24.34
C GLU A 36 3.01 -5.89 25.47
N LYS A 37 2.23 -5.10 26.21
CA LYS A 37 2.67 -4.36 27.39
C LYS A 37 1.61 -4.44 28.50
N THR A 38 2.01 -4.07 29.72
CA THR A 38 1.13 -4.03 30.90
C THR A 38 1.05 -2.61 31.44
N ASP A 39 -0.17 -2.11 31.67
CA ASP A 39 -0.41 -0.79 32.26
C ASP A 39 -0.11 -0.79 33.78
N PRO A 40 0.02 0.38 34.43
CA PRO A 40 0.27 0.46 35.87
C PRO A 40 -0.83 -0.16 36.76
N ARG A 41 -2.00 -0.50 36.19
CA ARG A 41 -3.12 -1.15 36.88
C ARG A 41 -3.14 -2.67 36.63
N GLY A 42 -2.10 -3.22 35.99
CA GLY A 42 -1.96 -4.64 35.70
C GLY A 42 -2.73 -5.13 34.47
N ARG A 43 -3.29 -4.23 33.64
CA ARG A 43 -4.05 -4.62 32.43
C ARG A 43 -3.14 -4.67 31.21
N LYS A 44 -3.32 -5.70 30.38
CA LYS A 44 -2.60 -5.81 29.11
C LYS A 44 -3.07 -4.77 28.10
N TYR A 45 -2.14 -4.29 27.28
CA TYR A 45 -2.40 -3.49 26.09
C TYR A 45 -1.39 -3.82 24.99
N TYR A 46 -1.74 -3.54 23.74
CA TYR A 46 -0.98 -3.96 22.57
C TYR A 46 -0.63 -2.76 21.71
N TRP A 47 0.64 -2.63 21.34
CA TRP A 47 1.09 -1.71 20.30
C TRP A 47 1.18 -2.45 18.98
N ILE A 48 0.45 -1.96 17.98
CA ILE A 48 0.57 -2.41 16.60
C ILE A 48 1.54 -1.43 15.92
N GLY A 49 2.80 -1.84 15.84
CA GLY A 49 3.94 -1.07 15.36
C GLY A 49 5.18 -1.43 16.17
N GLY A 50 6.36 -1.46 15.54
CA GLY A 50 7.61 -1.68 16.27
C GLY A 50 8.75 -2.26 15.44
N ASP A 51 8.42 -3.02 14.40
CA ASP A 51 9.43 -3.56 13.49
C ASP A 51 9.70 -2.57 12.33
N GLU A 52 10.92 -2.55 11.79
CA GLU A 52 11.19 -1.79 10.58
C GLU A 52 10.25 -2.29 9.49
N LEU A 53 9.45 -1.38 8.93
CA LEU A 53 8.59 -1.70 7.79
C LEU A 53 9.48 -2.23 6.66
N ALA A 54 9.48 -3.54 6.48
CA ALA A 54 10.19 -4.17 5.38
C ALA A 54 9.39 -3.91 4.10
N PHE A 55 9.74 -2.82 3.43
CA PHE A 55 9.29 -2.58 2.06
C PHE A 55 10.13 -3.46 1.15
N SER A 56 9.48 -4.32 0.37
CA SER A 56 10.15 -4.93 -0.77
C SER A 56 10.51 -3.79 -1.74
N ASN A 57 11.80 -3.52 -1.92
CA ASN A 57 12.30 -2.51 -2.87
C ASN A 57 12.14 -3.00 -4.31
N GLU A 58 10.89 -3.25 -4.70
CA GLU A 58 10.56 -3.74 -6.02
C GLU A 58 10.64 -2.59 -7.02
N PRO A 59 11.37 -2.77 -8.14
CA PRO A 59 11.42 -1.77 -9.20
C PRO A 59 10.04 -1.32 -9.67
N GLY A 60 9.89 -0.01 -9.92
CA GLY A 60 8.66 0.61 -10.39
C GLY A 60 7.63 0.91 -9.30
N THR A 61 7.90 0.59 -8.03
CA THR A 61 7.02 0.97 -6.91
C THR A 61 7.25 2.41 -6.47
N ASP A 62 6.23 2.99 -5.83
CA ASP A 62 6.30 4.27 -5.13
C ASP A 62 7.46 4.34 -4.11
N PHE A 63 7.65 3.30 -3.30
CA PHE A 63 8.77 3.23 -2.35
C PHE A 63 10.14 3.24 -3.04
N ALA A 64 10.29 2.51 -4.15
CA ALA A 64 11.54 2.48 -4.89
C ALA A 64 11.88 3.85 -5.49
N ALA A 65 10.89 4.58 -6.01
CA ALA A 65 11.08 5.94 -6.51
C ALA A 65 11.55 6.89 -5.40
N ILE A 66 10.90 6.86 -4.23
CA ILE A 66 11.28 7.70 -3.08
C ILE A 66 12.69 7.39 -2.58
N ARG A 67 13.05 6.10 -2.44
CA ARG A 67 14.40 5.68 -2.06
C ARG A 67 15.49 6.16 -3.03
N ASN A 68 15.13 6.31 -4.30
CA ASN A 68 16.01 6.81 -5.36
C ASN A 68 15.97 8.34 -5.53
N GLY A 69 15.32 9.07 -4.61
CA GLY A 69 15.24 10.54 -4.65
C GLY A 69 14.34 11.10 -5.76
N LEU A 70 13.41 10.29 -6.28
CA LEU A 70 12.43 10.69 -7.29
C LEU A 70 11.06 10.96 -6.66
N ILE A 71 10.32 11.92 -7.22
CA ILE A 71 8.88 12.06 -6.95
C ILE A 71 8.17 10.83 -7.50
N SER A 72 7.38 10.15 -6.68
CA SER A 72 6.50 9.07 -7.11
C SER A 72 5.14 9.64 -7.52
N VAL A 73 4.65 9.23 -8.69
CA VAL A 73 3.29 9.54 -9.15
C VAL A 73 2.60 8.22 -9.51
N THR A 74 1.64 7.80 -8.69
CA THR A 74 0.88 6.56 -8.87
C THR A 74 -0.56 6.88 -9.28
N PRO A 75 -1.00 6.56 -10.51
CA PRO A 75 -2.40 6.61 -10.87
C PRO A 75 -3.15 5.45 -10.19
N LEU A 76 -4.20 5.78 -9.46
CA LEU A 76 -5.06 4.86 -8.75
C LEU A 76 -6.46 4.85 -9.36
N HIS A 77 -7.07 3.68 -9.41
CA HIS A 77 -8.49 3.54 -9.70
C HIS A 77 -9.32 4.01 -8.49
N LEU A 78 -10.43 4.72 -8.73
CA LEU A 78 -11.44 4.97 -7.69
C LEU A 78 -12.39 3.78 -7.52
N ASP A 79 -12.69 3.08 -8.61
CA ASP A 79 -13.44 1.83 -8.58
C ASP A 79 -12.50 0.66 -8.26
N LEU A 80 -12.77 -0.03 -7.15
CA LEU A 80 -11.99 -1.18 -6.69
C LEU A 80 -12.54 -2.53 -7.17
N THR A 81 -13.60 -2.51 -7.98
CA THR A 81 -14.18 -3.73 -8.56
C THR A 81 -13.16 -4.38 -9.48
N ASN A 82 -12.75 -5.60 -9.16
CA ASN A 82 -11.97 -6.42 -10.08
C ASN A 82 -12.91 -7.08 -11.10
N TYR A 83 -13.22 -6.36 -12.18
CA TYR A 83 -14.12 -6.83 -13.24
C TYR A 83 -13.66 -8.14 -13.91
N GLU A 84 -12.35 -8.41 -13.98
CA GLU A 84 -11.84 -9.68 -14.51
C GLU A 84 -12.22 -10.87 -13.62
N ALA A 85 -12.31 -10.65 -12.30
CA ALA A 85 -12.68 -11.71 -11.36
C ALA A 85 -14.17 -12.08 -11.43
N MET A 86 -15.04 -11.20 -11.93
CA MET A 86 -16.49 -11.44 -11.98
C MET A 86 -16.84 -12.67 -12.79
N ALA A 87 -16.21 -12.87 -13.96
CA ALA A 87 -16.44 -14.03 -14.81
C ALA A 87 -16.14 -15.36 -14.08
N GLY A 88 -15.15 -15.37 -13.18
CA GLY A 88 -14.86 -16.53 -12.34
C GLY A 88 -15.92 -16.75 -11.26
N LEU A 89 -16.50 -15.68 -10.69
CA LEU A 89 -17.52 -15.78 -9.65
C LEU A 89 -18.88 -16.21 -10.20
N ASP A 90 -19.22 -15.87 -11.44
CA ASP A 90 -20.46 -16.33 -12.09
C ASP A 90 -20.54 -17.86 -12.18
N THR A 91 -19.39 -18.55 -12.21
CA THR A 91 -19.33 -20.02 -12.19
C THR A 91 -19.71 -20.62 -10.84
N LEU A 92 -19.71 -19.83 -9.77
CA LEU A 92 -20.09 -20.26 -8.41
C LEU A 92 -21.60 -20.25 -8.19
N ALA A 93 -22.42 -20.14 -9.25
CA ALA A 93 -23.87 -20.00 -9.16
C ALA A 93 -24.51 -21.05 -8.24
N VAL A 94 -24.76 -20.66 -6.99
CA VAL A 94 -25.50 -21.44 -6.00
C VAL A 94 -26.98 -21.17 -6.23
N GLN A 95 -27.75 -22.22 -6.47
CA GLN A 95 -29.21 -22.13 -6.49
C GLN A 95 -29.69 -22.00 -5.05
N TRP A 96 -30.24 -20.85 -4.69
CA TRP A 96 -30.87 -20.63 -3.40
C TRP A 96 -32.31 -21.18 -3.46
N THR A 97 -32.58 -22.24 -2.68
CA THR A 97 -33.92 -22.81 -2.47
C THR A 97 -34.65 -22.13 -1.33
#